data_AF-A0A819SQM7-F1
#
_entry.id   AF-A0A819SQM7-F1
#
_cell.length_a   1.000
_cell.length_b   1.000
_cell.length_c   1.000
_cell.angle_alpha   90.00
_cell.angle_beta   90.00
_cell.angle_gamma   90.00
#
_symmetry.space_group_name_H-M   'P 1'
#
loop_
_entity.id
_entity.type
_entity.pdbx_description
1 polymer ?
#
loop_
_entity_poly.entity_id
_entity_poly.type
_entity_poly.pdbx_seq_one_letter_code
_entity_poly.pdbx_strand_id
1 'polypeptide(L)'
;MNSIGPLSIGIPGELLAYDKAYKEFGGGVSWSTLFLQQFVYVKKDFQEIFVKNHLTNELYKEGDIMKRIKLAQTLRQIAKEGVQTFYNGDLAKKIINEIQKRGGILTLEDLREYDIDFHEAISIDLNNSFKAFTSLAPSSGPILAFILNIISGYNFHSNDLNNIEKTGLFYHRLIETFKFAFAKKLQLGDPISINLTQLMINLTSKEYAQSIRQKINDEKTFSEEYYGDNMKKVLSGGGTAHISIVDQYGDAVGITSTINSYFGSTIVGEETGIIYNNQLDDFSRDQSINSNESIRNSISPGKRPISSKAPLIIIDNKENIRQVLGAAGGSKIVTSIAQVCLLNLLFEKNIKESIDYPRIHHHLHPNEIIFEQPFNRNILNELKRRGHNVTCMSYGSTVVQGIEWRPGDHQYWANSDIRKGGSPYGY
;
A
#
# COMPACT_ATOMS: atom_id res chain seq x y z
N MET A 1 -23.11 8.24 0.33
CA MET A 1 -22.00 8.94 -0.34
C MET A 1 -21.50 8.10 -1.50
N ASN A 2 -21.26 8.70 -2.66
CA ASN A 2 -20.58 8.05 -3.78
C ASN A 2 -19.10 7.79 -3.43
N SER A 3 -18.47 6.81 -4.10
CA SER A 3 -17.02 6.53 -3.93
C SER A 3 -16.10 7.64 -4.43
N ILE A 4 -16.67 8.58 -5.18
CA ILE A 4 -16.00 9.75 -5.75
C ILE A 4 -16.82 11.01 -5.45
N GLY A 5 -16.23 12.18 -5.69
CA GLY A 5 -16.85 13.46 -5.43
C GLY A 5 -16.41 14.10 -4.10
N PRO A 6 -16.94 15.29 -3.79
CA PRO A 6 -16.34 16.19 -2.81
C PRO A 6 -16.49 15.71 -1.36
N LEU A 7 -17.50 14.89 -1.08
CA LEU A 7 -17.72 14.25 0.22
C LEU A 7 -16.77 13.07 0.49
N SER A 8 -16.05 12.59 -0.53
CA SER A 8 -15.06 11.52 -0.38
C SER A 8 -13.66 12.04 -0.04
N ILE A 9 -13.47 13.37 -0.07
CA ILE A 9 -12.17 14.01 0.14
C ILE A 9 -11.86 14.05 1.63
N GLY A 10 -10.73 13.45 2.02
CA GLY A 10 -10.12 13.63 3.33
C GLY A 10 -9.04 14.72 3.29
N ILE A 11 -8.64 15.21 4.47
CA ILE A 11 -7.56 16.21 4.61
C ILE A 11 -6.27 15.67 3.95
N PRO A 12 -5.68 16.38 2.96
CA PRO A 12 -4.41 15.96 2.36
C PRO A 12 -3.26 16.11 3.36
N GLY A 13 -2.70 14.98 3.81
CA GLY A 13 -1.63 14.96 4.82
C GLY A 13 -0.20 14.79 4.29
N GLU A 14 -0.03 14.44 3.02
CA GLU A 14 1.27 14.03 2.46
C GLU A 14 2.35 15.13 2.57
N LEU A 15 1.99 16.38 2.27
CA LEU A 15 2.96 17.48 2.31
C LEU A 15 3.46 17.76 3.73
N LEU A 16 2.58 17.71 4.73
CA LEU A 16 2.99 17.89 6.13
C LEU A 16 3.88 16.74 6.60
N ALA A 17 3.61 15.51 6.15
CA ALA A 17 4.47 14.36 6.45
C ALA A 17 5.88 14.52 5.87
N TYR A 18 6.00 15.00 4.61
CA TYR A 18 7.31 15.28 4.01
C TYR A 18 8.02 16.46 4.68
N ASP A 19 7.31 17.52 5.07
CA ASP A 19 7.90 18.64 5.80
C ASP A 19 8.44 18.20 7.18
N LYS A 20 7.68 17.40 7.94
CA LYS A 20 8.18 16.83 9.20
C LYS A 20 9.39 15.92 8.99
N ALA A 21 9.33 15.01 8.02
CA ALA A 21 10.45 14.13 7.70
C ALA A 21 11.71 14.91 7.27
N TYR A 22 11.54 15.97 6.47
CA TYR A 22 12.62 16.85 6.06
C TYR A 22 13.22 17.63 7.25
N LYS A 23 12.41 18.07 8.21
CA LYS A 23 12.91 18.76 9.41
C LYS A 23 13.64 17.82 10.37
N GLU A 24 13.19 16.58 10.49
CA GLU A 24 13.74 15.60 11.44
C GLU A 24 14.98 14.89 10.87
N PHE A 25 14.91 14.45 9.62
CA PHE A 25 15.92 13.60 8.99
C PHE A 25 16.58 14.24 7.77
N GLY A 26 16.09 15.40 7.32
CA GLY A 26 16.64 16.07 6.16
C GLY A 26 18.01 16.69 6.44
N GLY A 27 18.82 16.75 5.40
CA GLY A 27 20.15 17.35 5.44
C GLY A 27 20.72 17.47 4.03
N GLY A 28 21.63 18.42 3.83
CA GLY A 28 22.39 18.54 2.58
C GLY A 28 21.71 19.24 1.40
N VAL A 29 20.40 19.53 1.47
CA VAL A 29 19.66 20.30 0.44
C VAL A 29 18.63 21.22 1.08
N SER A 30 18.21 22.29 0.39
CA SER A 30 17.16 23.18 0.88
C SER A 30 15.76 22.70 0.49
N TRP A 31 14.75 22.99 1.29
CA TRP A 31 13.35 22.63 1.01
C TRP A 31 12.91 22.99 -0.41
N SER A 32 13.26 24.19 -0.89
CA SER A 32 12.88 24.66 -2.21
C SER A 32 13.51 23.84 -3.35
N THR A 33 14.68 23.25 -3.14
CA THR A 33 15.34 22.42 -4.17
C THR A 33 14.66 21.07 -4.40
N LEU A 34 13.88 20.58 -3.42
CA LEU A 34 13.10 19.34 -3.55
C LEU A 34 11.96 19.43 -4.59
N PHE A 35 11.63 20.64 -5.06
CA PHE A 35 10.57 20.88 -6.04
C PHE A 35 11.06 21.06 -7.48
N LEU A 36 12.38 21.00 -7.73
CA LEU A 36 12.98 21.50 -8.99
C LEU A 36 12.87 20.59 -10.23
N GLN A 37 12.29 19.40 -10.14
CA GLN A 37 12.03 18.56 -11.32
C GLN A 37 10.71 17.82 -11.19
N GLN A 38 9.69 18.25 -11.95
CA GLN A 38 8.45 17.50 -12.07
C GLN A 38 8.04 17.43 -13.54
N PHE A 39 8.45 16.34 -14.19
CA PHE A 39 7.89 15.91 -15.47
C PHE A 39 6.79 14.88 -15.17
N VAL A 40 5.58 15.12 -15.66
CA VAL A 40 4.45 14.20 -15.49
C VAL A 40 4.11 13.60 -16.84
N TYR A 41 4.21 12.28 -16.95
CA TYR A 41 3.72 11.50 -18.10
C TYR A 41 2.25 11.13 -17.88
N VAL A 42 1.46 11.18 -18.95
CA VAL A 42 0.01 10.99 -18.92
C VAL A 42 -0.39 9.54 -19.21
N LYS A 43 -1.27 8.98 -18.37
CA LYS A 43 -2.15 7.85 -18.71
C LYS A 43 -3.62 8.29 -18.59
N LYS A 44 -4.45 7.78 -19.49
CA LYS A 44 -5.82 8.22 -19.82
C LYS A 44 -6.82 8.00 -18.67
N ASP A 45 -7.48 9.09 -18.25
CA ASP A 45 -8.93 9.19 -17.88
C ASP A 45 -9.17 10.38 -16.95
N PHE A 46 -9.42 11.54 -17.55
CA PHE A 46 -9.87 12.80 -16.94
C PHE A 46 -9.91 13.87 -18.05
N GLN A 47 -11.08 14.27 -18.56
CA GLN A 47 -11.14 15.06 -19.79
C GLN A 47 -10.48 16.43 -19.63
N GLU A 48 -10.70 17.20 -18.56
CA GLU A 48 -10.17 18.58 -18.53
C GLU A 48 -8.64 18.69 -18.42
N ILE A 49 -7.98 17.81 -17.65
CA ILE A 49 -6.51 17.84 -17.55
C ILE A 49 -5.86 17.11 -18.72
N PHE A 50 -6.55 16.11 -19.30
CA PHE A 50 -6.02 15.35 -20.43
C PHE A 50 -6.50 15.83 -21.78
N VAL A 51 -7.27 16.91 -21.86
CA VAL A 51 -7.56 17.59 -23.12
C VAL A 51 -6.37 18.49 -23.47
N LYS A 52 -5.67 18.10 -24.53
CA LYS A 52 -4.58 18.85 -25.17
C LYS A 52 -5.11 20.11 -25.84
N ASN A 53 -6.32 20.05 -26.39
CA ASN A 53 -6.96 21.18 -27.06
C ASN A 53 -8.46 21.23 -26.75
N HIS A 54 -8.86 22.23 -25.95
CA HIS A 54 -10.24 22.41 -25.50
C HIS A 54 -11.24 22.79 -26.60
N LEU A 55 -10.77 23.27 -27.76
CA LEU A 55 -11.64 23.57 -28.91
C LEU A 55 -11.99 22.32 -29.72
N THR A 56 -11.10 21.33 -29.72
CA THR A 56 -11.24 20.08 -30.51
C THR A 56 -11.55 18.87 -29.64
N ASN A 57 -11.49 19.03 -28.32
CA ASN A 57 -11.56 17.96 -27.33
C ASN A 57 -10.49 16.86 -27.56
N GLU A 58 -9.37 17.20 -28.21
CA GLU A 58 -8.28 16.26 -28.44
C GLU A 58 -7.62 15.92 -27.10
N LEU A 59 -7.45 14.63 -26.81
CA LEU A 59 -6.77 14.15 -25.61
C LEU A 59 -5.26 14.02 -25.83
N TYR A 60 -4.46 14.25 -24.79
CA TYR A 60 -3.03 13.90 -24.75
C TYR A 60 -2.85 12.41 -25.05
N LYS A 61 -1.85 12.12 -25.87
CA LYS A 61 -1.43 10.76 -26.25
C LYS A 61 -0.06 10.46 -25.66
N GLU A 62 0.30 9.18 -25.64
CA GLU A 62 1.66 8.77 -25.28
C GLU A 62 2.69 9.50 -26.15
N GLY A 63 3.75 10.01 -25.52
CA GLY A 63 4.76 10.86 -26.16
C GLY A 63 4.42 12.36 -26.19
N ASP A 64 3.18 12.78 -25.90
CA ASP A 64 2.86 14.20 -25.78
C ASP A 64 3.40 14.80 -24.47
N ILE A 65 3.81 16.08 -24.53
CA ILE A 65 4.23 16.86 -23.36
C ILE A 65 3.01 17.51 -22.71
N MET A 66 2.60 17.02 -21.54
CA MET A 66 1.55 17.63 -20.72
C MET A 66 2.14 18.69 -19.77
N LYS A 67 1.51 19.86 -19.70
CA LYS A 67 1.88 20.93 -18.75
C LYS A 67 0.77 21.16 -17.73
N ARG A 68 1.08 21.03 -16.44
CA ARG A 68 0.16 21.36 -15.33
C ARG A 68 0.54 22.69 -14.67
N ILE A 69 0.28 23.79 -15.38
CA ILE A 69 0.74 25.13 -14.97
C ILE A 69 0.24 25.55 -13.59
N LYS A 70 -1.04 25.32 -13.27
CA LYS A 70 -1.64 25.66 -11.97
C LYS A 70 -0.98 24.87 -10.83
N LEU A 71 -0.82 23.56 -11.00
CA LEU A 71 -0.09 22.74 -10.02
C LEU A 71 1.36 23.21 -9.85
N ALA A 72 2.05 23.56 -10.94
CA ALA A 72 3.41 24.07 -10.88
C ALA A 72 3.50 25.45 -10.18
N GLN A 73 2.45 26.28 -10.23
CA GLN A 73 2.36 27.52 -9.46
C GLN A 73 2.13 27.23 -7.98
N THR A 74 1.22 26.31 -7.65
CA THR A 74 0.97 25.84 -6.29
C THR A 74 2.23 25.28 -5.63
N LEU A 75 2.95 24.40 -6.33
CA LEU A 75 4.20 23.82 -5.81
C LEU A 75 5.30 24.87 -5.64
N ARG A 76 5.40 25.86 -6.55
CA ARG A 76 6.32 26.99 -6.39
C ARG A 76 5.97 27.87 -5.19
N GLN A 77 4.69 28.07 -4.94
CA GLN A 77 4.23 28.79 -3.75
C GLN A 77 4.65 28.04 -2.47
N ILE A 78 4.40 26.73 -2.40
CA ILE A 78 4.81 25.88 -1.26
C ILE A 78 6.34 25.87 -1.09
N ALA A 79 7.11 25.82 -2.18
CA ALA A 79 8.56 25.85 -2.14
C ALA A 79 9.11 27.18 -1.57
N LYS A 80 8.42 28.29 -1.83
CA LYS A 80 8.82 29.64 -1.41
C LYS A 80 8.33 30.00 0.00
N GLU A 81 7.09 29.67 0.31
CA GLU A 81 6.39 30.09 1.54
C GLU A 81 6.42 29.02 2.63
N GLY A 82 6.83 27.80 2.30
CA GLY A 82 6.82 26.65 3.19
C GLY A 82 5.47 25.93 3.22
N VAL A 83 5.44 24.76 3.84
CA VAL A 83 4.25 23.88 3.85
C VAL A 83 3.02 24.54 4.48
N GLN A 84 3.22 25.46 5.42
CA GLN A 84 2.14 26.09 6.19
C GLN A 84 1.18 26.92 5.32
N THR A 85 1.60 27.38 4.14
CA THR A 85 0.69 28.04 3.20
C THR A 85 -0.49 27.14 2.80
N PHE A 86 -0.25 25.82 2.74
CA PHE A 86 -1.25 24.78 2.41
C PHE A 86 -2.27 24.53 3.52
N TYR A 87 -1.87 24.68 4.79
CA TYR A 87 -2.68 24.30 5.95
C TYR A 87 -3.30 25.51 6.69
N ASN A 88 -2.64 26.68 6.67
CA ASN A 88 -3.07 27.87 7.40
C ASN A 88 -2.89 29.18 6.60
N GLY A 89 -2.56 29.10 5.31
CA GLY A 89 -2.29 30.26 4.45
C GLY A 89 -3.34 30.52 3.38
N ASP A 90 -2.97 31.32 2.38
CA ASP A 90 -3.87 31.65 1.27
C ASP A 90 -4.16 30.45 0.36
N LEU A 91 -3.24 29.49 0.27
CA LEU A 91 -3.49 28.25 -0.44
C LEU A 91 -4.54 27.39 0.29
N ALA A 92 -4.53 27.36 1.63
CA ALA A 92 -5.56 26.69 2.43
C ALA A 92 -6.97 27.24 2.11
N LYS A 93 -7.11 28.57 2.03
CA LYS A 93 -8.39 29.23 1.68
C LYS A 93 -8.88 28.83 0.30
N LYS A 94 -7.98 28.79 -0.69
CA LYS A 94 -8.31 28.36 -2.06
C LYS A 94 -8.77 26.90 -2.10
N ILE A 95 -8.05 26.01 -1.43
CA ILE A 95 -8.38 24.58 -1.35
C ILE A 95 -9.78 24.39 -0.77
N ILE A 96 -10.08 25.01 0.37
CA ILE A 96 -11.38 24.89 1.03
C ILE A 96 -12.50 25.47 0.17
N ASN A 97 -12.30 26.64 -0.44
CA ASN A 97 -13.29 27.22 -1.33
C ASN A 97 -13.59 26.31 -2.55
N GLU A 98 -12.55 25.72 -3.17
CA GLU A 98 -12.71 24.80 -4.30
C GLU A 98 -13.50 23.53 -3.94
N ILE A 99 -13.28 22.99 -2.74
CA ILE A 99 -13.94 21.79 -2.21
C ILE A 99 -15.40 22.12 -1.84
N GLN A 100 -15.63 23.21 -1.10
CA GLN A 100 -16.97 23.62 -0.64
C GLN A 100 -17.88 24.05 -1.79
N LYS A 101 -17.35 24.76 -2.80
CA LYS A 101 -18.09 25.14 -4.02
C LYS A 101 -18.68 23.92 -4.75
N ARG A 102 -18.08 22.74 -4.58
CA ARG A 102 -18.55 21.48 -5.17
C ARG A 102 -19.47 20.68 -4.25
N GLY A 103 -19.67 21.11 -3.00
CA GLY A 103 -20.50 20.42 -2.01
C GLY A 103 -19.70 19.59 -0.99
N GLY A 104 -18.39 19.82 -0.86
CA GLY A 104 -17.56 19.21 0.18
C GLY A 104 -17.74 19.92 1.52
N ILE A 105 -17.39 19.22 2.60
CA ILE A 105 -17.65 19.68 3.98
C ILE A 105 -16.40 20.06 4.76
N LEU A 106 -15.21 19.89 4.17
CA LEU A 106 -13.95 20.30 4.82
C LEU A 106 -13.96 21.81 5.05
N THR A 107 -13.41 22.22 6.19
CA THR A 107 -13.30 23.59 6.65
C THR A 107 -11.83 24.01 6.77
N LEU A 108 -11.59 25.32 6.91
CA LEU A 108 -10.25 25.81 7.23
C LEU A 108 -9.76 25.30 8.59
N GLU A 109 -10.66 25.09 9.54
CA GLU A 109 -10.33 24.53 10.85
C GLU A 109 -9.79 23.11 10.70
N ASP A 110 -10.45 22.27 9.88
CA ASP A 110 -10.00 20.91 9.62
C ASP A 110 -8.56 20.86 9.06
N LEU A 111 -8.18 21.80 8.18
CA LEU A 111 -6.80 21.89 7.68
C LEU A 111 -5.82 22.37 8.74
N ARG A 112 -6.24 23.34 9.57
CA ARG A 112 -5.38 23.96 10.58
C ARG A 112 -5.10 23.04 11.76
N GLU A 113 -6.09 22.26 12.18
CA GLU A 113 -5.97 21.30 13.28
C GLU A 113 -5.30 19.98 12.86
N TYR A 114 -5.12 19.76 11.55
CA TYR A 114 -4.49 18.55 11.06
C TYR A 114 -3.03 18.46 11.45
N ASP A 115 -2.65 17.35 12.06
CA ASP A 115 -1.26 17.01 12.34
C ASP A 115 -0.91 15.57 11.98
N ILE A 116 0.40 15.30 11.88
CA ILE A 116 0.96 13.99 11.58
C ILE A 116 1.41 13.28 12.85
N ASP A 117 0.93 12.05 13.04
CA ASP A 117 1.39 11.14 14.09
C ASP A 117 2.71 10.48 13.72
N PHE A 118 3.77 10.82 14.46
CA PHE A 118 5.04 10.10 14.40
C PHE A 118 5.01 8.95 15.42
N HIS A 119 5.29 7.73 14.96
CA HIS A 119 5.24 6.53 15.80
C HIS A 119 6.37 5.57 15.45
N GLU A 120 6.78 4.79 16.44
CA GLU A 120 7.68 3.65 16.22
C GLU A 120 7.02 2.62 15.29
N ALA A 121 7.82 2.06 14.39
CA ALA A 121 7.36 1.02 13.49
C ALA A 121 7.01 -0.27 14.26
N ILE A 122 6.03 -1.02 13.75
CA ILE A 122 5.84 -2.40 14.17
C ILE A 122 7.09 -3.18 13.82
N SER A 123 7.62 -3.91 14.78
CA SER A 123 8.79 -4.76 14.62
C SER A 123 8.46 -6.22 14.90
N ILE A 124 8.91 -7.14 14.04
CA ILE A 124 8.84 -8.59 14.27
C ILE A 124 10.16 -9.28 13.90
N ASP A 125 10.50 -10.37 14.59
CA ASP A 125 11.65 -11.20 14.26
C ASP A 125 11.26 -12.29 13.26
N LEU A 126 12.02 -12.40 12.17
CA LEU A 126 11.87 -13.44 11.16
C LEU A 126 12.99 -14.48 11.30
N ASN A 127 12.64 -15.69 11.74
CA ASN A 127 13.52 -16.86 11.83
C ASN A 127 14.86 -16.58 12.53
N ASN A 128 14.85 -15.70 13.55
CA ASN A 128 16.00 -15.27 14.36
C ASN A 128 17.20 -14.74 13.54
N SER A 129 16.99 -14.42 12.26
CA SER A 129 18.03 -14.01 11.32
C SER A 129 17.81 -12.59 10.80
N PHE A 130 16.56 -12.14 10.80
CA PHE A 130 16.16 -10.83 10.33
C PHE A 130 15.13 -10.21 11.26
N LYS A 131 15.05 -8.88 11.22
CA LYS A 131 14.02 -8.09 11.89
C LYS A 131 13.30 -7.25 10.85
N ALA A 132 11.98 -7.30 10.85
CA ALA A 132 11.13 -6.63 9.88
C ALA A 132 10.35 -5.48 10.54
N PHE A 133 10.34 -4.32 9.88
CA PHE A 133 9.68 -3.10 10.30
C PHE A 133 8.58 -2.68 9.32
N THR A 134 7.42 -2.32 9.84
CA THR A 134 6.29 -1.84 9.02
C THR A 134 5.38 -0.86 9.78
N SER A 135 4.46 -0.22 9.08
CA SER A 135 3.57 0.82 9.62
C SER A 135 2.54 0.30 10.65
N LEU A 136 2.11 1.15 11.59
CA LEU A 136 1.01 0.87 12.53
C LEU A 136 -0.39 1.00 11.87
N ALA A 137 -1.44 0.54 12.55
CA ALA A 137 -2.83 0.90 12.23
C ALA A 137 -3.01 2.43 12.21
N PRO A 138 -3.86 3.01 11.33
CA PRO A 138 -4.87 2.35 10.48
C PRO A 138 -4.31 1.76 9.17
N SER A 139 -3.00 1.79 8.96
CA SER A 139 -2.32 1.09 7.86
C SER A 139 -2.33 -0.44 8.06
N SER A 140 -2.08 -1.20 6.99
CA SER A 140 -2.11 -2.68 7.02
C SER A 140 -0.78 -3.34 7.39
N GLY A 141 0.19 -2.59 7.93
CA GLY A 141 1.44 -3.18 8.43
C GLY A 141 1.25 -4.29 9.49
N PRO A 142 0.32 -4.20 10.47
CA PRO A 142 0.06 -5.31 11.38
C PRO A 142 -0.37 -6.61 10.67
N ILE A 143 -1.08 -6.48 9.54
CA ILE A 143 -1.54 -7.63 8.73
C ILE A 143 -0.36 -8.23 7.95
N LEU A 144 0.53 -7.39 7.42
CA LEU A 144 1.76 -7.85 6.79
C LEU A 144 2.64 -8.60 7.80
N ALA A 145 2.84 -8.03 8.98
CA ALA A 145 3.59 -8.65 10.08
C ALA A 145 2.99 -10.02 10.46
N PHE A 146 1.67 -10.09 10.60
CA PHE A 146 0.95 -11.33 10.90
C PHE A 146 1.18 -12.42 9.85
N ILE A 147 1.11 -12.08 8.57
CA ILE A 147 1.38 -13.02 7.46
C ILE A 147 2.82 -13.55 7.55
N LEU A 148 3.80 -12.66 7.74
CA LEU A 148 5.21 -13.04 7.81
C LEU A 148 5.51 -13.91 9.05
N ASN A 149 4.91 -13.60 10.20
CA ASN A 149 5.01 -14.42 11.42
C ASN A 149 4.41 -15.83 11.24
N ILE A 150 3.29 -15.95 10.52
CA ILE A 150 2.69 -17.27 10.24
C ILE A 150 3.59 -18.08 9.32
N ILE A 151 4.03 -17.51 8.20
CA ILE A 151 4.78 -18.25 7.18
C ILE A 151 6.20 -18.59 7.65
N SER A 152 6.85 -17.69 8.39
CA SER A 152 8.23 -17.90 8.88
C SER A 152 8.36 -19.14 9.77
N GLY A 153 7.32 -19.49 10.54
CA GLY A 153 7.34 -20.69 11.40
C GLY A 153 7.18 -22.03 10.70
N TYR A 154 7.12 -22.08 9.36
CA TYR A 154 7.20 -23.32 8.60
C TYR A 154 8.64 -23.58 8.14
N ASN A 155 9.03 -24.85 8.06
CA ASN A 155 10.35 -25.26 7.55
C ASN A 155 10.34 -25.31 6.02
N PHE A 156 10.61 -24.18 5.38
CA PHE A 156 10.85 -24.10 3.94
C PHE A 156 12.34 -24.13 3.64
N HIS A 157 12.71 -24.77 2.53
CA HIS A 157 14.07 -24.81 2.01
C HIS A 157 14.12 -24.17 0.62
N SER A 158 15.27 -23.59 0.26
CA SER A 158 15.39 -22.84 -1.00
C SER A 158 15.13 -23.69 -2.25
N ASN A 159 15.42 -25.00 -2.19
CA ASN A 159 15.17 -25.94 -3.28
C ASN A 159 13.73 -26.46 -3.37
N ASP A 160 12.83 -26.11 -2.43
CA ASP A 160 11.45 -26.59 -2.45
C ASP A 160 10.68 -26.10 -3.69
N LEU A 161 11.06 -24.93 -4.25
CA LEU A 161 10.48 -24.41 -5.50
C LEU A 161 10.76 -25.29 -6.74
N ASN A 162 11.71 -26.23 -6.65
CA ASN A 162 12.01 -27.18 -7.73
C ASN A 162 11.09 -28.41 -7.69
N ASN A 163 10.27 -28.55 -6.65
CA ASN A 163 9.31 -29.63 -6.50
C ASN A 163 7.88 -29.08 -6.56
N ILE A 164 7.08 -29.60 -7.50
CA ILE A 164 5.71 -29.11 -7.75
C ILE A 164 4.81 -29.26 -6.51
N GLU A 165 4.88 -30.38 -5.80
CA GLU A 165 4.06 -30.65 -4.63
C GLU A 165 4.41 -29.71 -3.48
N LYS A 166 5.70 -29.55 -3.19
CA LYS A 166 6.18 -28.63 -2.14
C LYS A 166 5.86 -27.17 -2.48
N THR A 167 6.02 -26.79 -3.74
CA THR A 167 5.64 -25.45 -4.22
C THR A 167 4.13 -25.23 -4.11
N GLY A 168 3.33 -26.23 -4.48
CA GLY A 168 1.88 -26.22 -4.30
C GLY A 168 1.48 -26.07 -2.83
N LEU A 169 2.18 -26.77 -1.93
CA LEU A 169 1.98 -26.66 -0.48
C LEU A 169 2.36 -25.28 0.07
N PHE A 170 3.48 -24.69 -0.39
CA PHE A 170 3.84 -23.32 -0.04
C PHE A 170 2.73 -22.33 -0.43
N TYR A 171 2.27 -22.38 -1.67
CA TYR A 171 1.20 -21.48 -2.13
C TYR A 171 -0.13 -21.75 -1.42
N HIS A 172 -0.45 -23.00 -1.13
CA HIS A 172 -1.61 -23.35 -0.33
C HIS A 172 -1.55 -22.68 1.06
N ARG A 173 -0.46 -22.87 1.80
CA ARG A 173 -0.27 -22.26 3.14
C ARG A 173 -0.27 -20.73 3.08
N LEU A 174 0.32 -20.15 2.03
CA LEU A 174 0.32 -18.71 1.79
C LEU A 174 -1.11 -18.17 1.60
N ILE A 175 -1.92 -18.85 0.80
CA ILE A 175 -3.31 -18.47 0.53
C ILE A 175 -4.20 -18.63 1.76
N GLU A 176 -4.07 -19.73 2.50
CA GLU A 176 -4.77 -19.93 3.77
C GLU A 176 -4.40 -18.85 4.79
N THR A 177 -3.12 -18.46 4.83
CA THR A 177 -2.64 -17.35 5.66
C THR A 177 -3.27 -16.03 5.23
N PHE A 178 -3.40 -15.76 3.92
CA PHE A 178 -4.10 -14.57 3.44
C PHE A 178 -5.56 -14.56 3.90
N LYS A 179 -6.29 -15.69 3.85
CA LYS A 179 -7.67 -15.77 4.34
C LYS A 179 -7.79 -15.35 5.81
N PHE A 180 -6.96 -15.90 6.69
CA PHE A 180 -6.92 -15.49 8.11
C PHE A 180 -6.52 -14.02 8.28
N ALA A 181 -5.52 -13.55 7.52
CA ALA A 181 -5.03 -12.19 7.60
C ALA A 181 -6.11 -11.16 7.18
N PHE A 182 -6.87 -11.44 6.12
CA PHE A 182 -7.98 -10.57 5.69
C PHE A 182 -9.16 -10.61 6.67
N ALA A 183 -9.48 -11.75 7.29
CA ALA A 183 -10.44 -11.80 8.39
C ALA A 183 -10.03 -10.86 9.54
N LYS A 184 -8.73 -10.84 9.89
CA LYS A 184 -8.22 -9.95 10.95
C LYS A 184 -8.12 -8.49 10.52
N LYS A 185 -7.91 -8.21 9.24
CA LYS A 185 -7.88 -6.85 8.70
C LYS A 185 -9.18 -6.10 8.97
N LEU A 186 -10.32 -6.80 8.98
CA LEU A 186 -11.63 -6.22 9.29
C LEU A 186 -11.74 -5.70 10.73
N GLN A 187 -10.87 -6.19 11.62
CA GLN A 187 -10.85 -5.81 13.03
C GLN A 187 -9.99 -4.56 13.29
N LEU A 188 -9.25 -4.06 12.28
CA LEU A 188 -8.50 -2.82 12.37
C LEU A 188 -9.43 -1.59 12.39
N GLY A 189 -8.89 -0.48 12.89
CA GLY A 189 -9.54 0.82 12.89
C GLY A 189 -8.51 1.92 13.12
N ASP A 190 -8.98 3.15 13.34
CA ASP A 190 -8.09 4.24 13.75
C ASP A 190 -7.78 4.13 15.25
N PRO A 191 -6.50 3.98 15.64
CA PRO A 191 -6.10 3.95 17.05
C PRO A 191 -6.46 5.22 17.85
N ILE A 192 -6.69 6.37 17.18
CA ILE A 192 -7.20 7.57 17.87
C ILE A 192 -8.60 7.34 18.45
N SER A 193 -9.41 6.52 17.76
CA SER A 193 -10.82 6.30 18.12
C SER A 193 -11.07 5.02 18.91
N ILE A 194 -10.18 4.01 18.80
CA ILE A 194 -10.42 2.65 19.27
C ILE A 194 -9.14 2.07 19.87
N ASN A 195 -9.26 1.39 21.01
CA ASN A 195 -8.15 0.64 21.59
C ASN A 195 -7.86 -0.64 20.77
N LEU A 196 -6.69 -0.69 20.16
CA LEU A 196 -6.22 -1.81 19.33
C LEU A 196 -5.11 -2.64 20.00
N THR A 197 -4.75 -2.37 21.26
CA THR A 197 -3.57 -2.94 21.92
C THR A 197 -3.54 -4.46 21.87
N GLN A 198 -4.63 -5.14 22.27
CA GLN A 198 -4.67 -6.60 22.25
C GLN A 198 -4.62 -7.17 20.81
N LEU A 199 -5.24 -6.49 19.85
CA LEU A 199 -5.20 -6.90 18.45
C LEU A 199 -3.76 -6.79 17.91
N MET A 200 -3.06 -5.69 18.22
CA MET A 200 -1.67 -5.50 17.82
C MET A 200 -0.77 -6.57 18.43
N ILE A 201 -0.88 -6.82 19.74
CA ILE A 201 -0.13 -7.89 20.43
C ILE A 201 -0.37 -9.24 19.73
N ASN A 202 -1.62 -9.59 19.44
CA ASN A 202 -1.93 -10.84 18.77
C ASN A 202 -1.28 -10.90 17.38
N LEU A 203 -1.49 -9.89 16.53
CA LEU A 203 -1.00 -9.88 15.16
C LEU A 203 0.53 -9.88 15.04
N THR A 204 1.25 -9.38 16.04
CA THR A 204 2.73 -9.34 16.04
C THR A 204 3.38 -10.47 16.84
N SER A 205 2.62 -11.30 17.56
CA SER A 205 3.17 -12.39 18.39
C SER A 205 3.42 -13.70 17.64
N LYS A 206 4.47 -14.42 18.04
CA LYS A 206 4.82 -15.75 17.50
C LYS A 206 3.83 -16.82 17.97
N GLU A 207 3.33 -16.70 19.20
CA GLU A 207 2.37 -17.62 19.82
C GLU A 207 1.03 -17.59 19.10
N TYR A 208 0.51 -16.39 18.79
CA TYR A 208 -0.72 -16.27 18.04
C TYR A 208 -0.54 -16.80 16.61
N ALA A 209 0.57 -16.49 15.94
CA ALA A 209 0.88 -17.05 14.63
C ALA A 209 0.94 -18.59 14.65
N GLN A 210 1.50 -19.20 15.70
CA GLN A 210 1.48 -20.65 15.89
C GLN A 210 0.06 -21.20 16.04
N SER A 211 -0.81 -20.52 16.80
CA SER A 211 -2.22 -20.94 16.94
C SER A 211 -2.97 -20.91 15.61
N ILE A 212 -2.58 -20.04 14.68
CA ILE A 212 -3.18 -19.95 13.35
C ILE A 212 -2.61 -21.02 12.42
N ARG A 213 -1.30 -21.30 12.48
CA ARG A 213 -0.70 -22.43 11.75
C ARG A 213 -1.37 -23.75 12.08
N GLN A 214 -1.74 -23.99 13.34
CA GLN A 214 -2.47 -25.19 13.77
C GLN A 214 -3.87 -25.32 13.17
N LYS A 215 -4.44 -24.22 12.67
CA LYS A 215 -5.74 -24.21 11.97
C LYS A 215 -5.61 -24.43 10.46
N ILE A 216 -4.43 -24.20 9.88
CA ILE A 216 -4.18 -24.42 8.46
C ILE A 216 -4.06 -25.93 8.20
N ASN A 217 -4.92 -26.46 7.33
CA ASN A 217 -4.90 -27.87 6.95
C ASN A 217 -4.22 -28.03 5.58
N ASP A 218 -3.06 -28.69 5.54
CA ASP A 218 -2.23 -28.82 4.34
C ASP A 218 -2.90 -29.52 3.14
N GLU A 219 -3.99 -30.25 3.36
CA GLU A 219 -4.70 -31.02 2.32
C GLU A 219 -6.00 -30.37 1.84
N LYS A 220 -6.54 -29.37 2.54
CA LYS A 220 -7.81 -28.75 2.14
C LYS A 220 -7.99 -27.31 2.61
N THR A 221 -8.78 -26.55 1.86
CA THR A 221 -9.32 -25.25 2.27
C THR A 221 -10.73 -25.38 2.85
N PHE A 222 -11.20 -24.33 3.52
CA PHE A 222 -12.53 -24.27 4.13
C PHE A 222 -13.40 -23.16 3.52
N SER A 223 -14.68 -23.12 3.90
CA SER A 223 -15.57 -22.01 3.58
C SER A 223 -15.18 -20.73 4.34
N GLU A 224 -15.69 -19.58 3.91
CA GLU A 224 -15.27 -18.27 4.44
C GLU A 224 -15.51 -18.15 5.95
N GLU A 225 -16.59 -18.75 6.47
CA GLU A 225 -17.00 -18.70 7.88
C GLU A 225 -15.97 -19.33 8.83
N TYR A 226 -15.10 -20.21 8.31
CA TYR A 226 -14.05 -20.84 9.10
C TYR A 226 -12.97 -19.85 9.56
N TYR A 227 -12.66 -18.85 8.74
CA TYR A 227 -11.54 -17.94 8.97
C TYR A 227 -11.91 -16.76 9.88
N GLY A 228 -13.21 -16.47 9.98
CA GLY A 228 -13.78 -15.40 10.77
C GLY A 228 -14.81 -14.61 9.97
N ASP A 229 -15.12 -13.42 10.46
CA ASP A 229 -16.04 -12.51 9.78
C ASP A 229 -15.50 -12.13 8.39
N ASN A 230 -16.43 -11.89 7.46
CA ASN A 230 -16.13 -11.48 6.09
C ASN A 230 -16.87 -10.18 5.77
N MET A 231 -16.31 -9.40 4.84
CA MET A 231 -16.99 -8.22 4.28
C MET A 231 -17.18 -8.40 2.78
N LYS A 232 -18.37 -8.03 2.31
CA LYS A 232 -18.71 -8.05 0.88
C LYS A 232 -18.00 -6.94 0.09
N LYS A 233 -17.53 -5.88 0.75
CA LYS A 233 -16.83 -4.76 0.09
C LYS A 233 -15.33 -5.06 -0.02
N VAL A 234 -14.88 -5.33 -1.24
CA VAL A 234 -13.46 -5.28 -1.59
C VAL A 234 -13.06 -3.82 -1.81
N LEU A 235 -12.08 -3.32 -1.06
CA LEU A 235 -11.51 -1.99 -1.30
C LEU A 235 -10.80 -2.00 -2.66
N SER A 236 -11.40 -1.34 -3.66
CA SER A 236 -10.77 -1.08 -4.95
C SER A 236 -9.82 0.10 -4.83
N GLY A 237 -8.60 -0.01 -5.34
CA GLY A 237 -7.62 1.08 -5.34
C GLY A 237 -6.79 1.08 -6.61
N GLY A 238 -6.12 2.20 -6.87
CA GLY A 238 -5.31 2.36 -8.09
C GLY A 238 -4.41 3.60 -8.11
N GLY A 239 -4.80 4.65 -7.39
CA GLY A 239 -4.06 5.90 -7.23
C GLY A 239 -2.92 5.84 -6.23
N THR A 240 -2.34 4.65 -6.00
CA THR A 240 -1.21 4.44 -5.11
C THR A 240 0.11 4.38 -5.89
N ALA A 241 1.16 4.91 -5.29
CA ALA A 241 2.55 4.80 -5.73
C ALA A 241 3.43 4.39 -4.53
N HIS A 242 4.54 3.72 -4.82
CA HIS A 242 5.55 3.39 -3.82
C HIS A 242 6.93 3.73 -4.37
N ILE A 243 7.82 4.18 -3.50
CA ILE A 243 9.25 4.32 -3.78
C ILE A 243 10.05 3.77 -2.60
N SER A 244 11.13 3.07 -2.93
CA SER A 244 12.10 2.50 -1.99
C SER A 244 13.44 3.16 -2.26
N ILE A 245 14.12 3.66 -1.22
CA ILE A 245 15.39 4.38 -1.31
C ILE A 245 16.32 3.80 -0.26
N VAL A 246 17.57 3.58 -0.64
CA VAL A 246 18.69 3.33 0.27
C VAL A 246 19.83 4.24 -0.16
N ASP A 247 20.50 4.89 0.78
CA ASP A 247 21.64 5.75 0.49
C ASP A 247 22.99 5.13 0.87
N GLN A 248 24.06 5.87 0.59
CA GLN A 248 25.44 5.46 0.88
C GLN A 248 25.79 5.40 2.37
N TYR A 249 24.99 6.02 3.24
CA TYR A 249 25.19 6.03 4.69
C TYR A 249 24.46 4.87 5.38
N GLY A 250 23.62 4.13 4.63
CA GLY A 250 22.81 3.03 5.14
C GLY A 250 21.41 3.46 5.57
N ASP A 251 21.01 4.71 5.30
CA ASP A 251 19.65 5.16 5.56
C ASP A 251 18.69 4.54 4.53
N ALA A 252 17.53 4.08 5.01
CA ALA A 252 16.51 3.43 4.19
C ALA A 252 15.15 4.10 4.35
N VAL A 253 14.50 4.39 3.23
CA VAL A 253 13.19 5.05 3.19
C VAL A 253 12.23 4.27 2.29
N GLY A 254 11.08 3.88 2.84
CA GLY A 254 9.98 3.26 2.10
C GLY A 254 8.72 4.13 2.15
N ILE A 255 8.39 4.81 1.06
CA ILE A 255 7.24 5.74 1.01
C ILE A 255 6.13 5.13 0.16
N THR A 256 4.95 4.95 0.76
CA THR A 256 3.73 4.57 0.03
C THR A 256 2.73 5.73 0.05
N SER A 257 2.55 6.39 -1.09
CA SER A 257 1.66 7.53 -1.25
C SER A 257 0.40 7.16 -2.04
N THR A 258 -0.74 7.78 -1.74
CA THR A 258 -2.01 7.45 -2.39
C THR A 258 -3.00 8.61 -2.38
N ILE A 259 -3.74 8.75 -3.49
CA ILE A 259 -5.00 9.52 -3.54
C ILE A 259 -6.23 8.59 -3.51
N ASN A 260 -6.04 7.35 -3.08
CA ASN A 260 -6.95 6.20 -3.11
C ASN A 260 -7.19 5.65 -4.53
N SER A 261 -8.29 6.02 -5.18
CA SER A 261 -8.61 5.56 -6.54
C SER A 261 -7.78 6.30 -7.58
N TYR A 262 -7.72 5.79 -8.81
CA TYR A 262 -7.16 6.57 -9.92
C TYR A 262 -7.90 7.91 -10.01
N PHE A 263 -7.15 9.01 -10.00
CA PHE A 263 -7.69 10.37 -9.97
C PHE A 263 -8.52 10.75 -8.74
N GLY A 264 -8.45 9.95 -7.66
CA GLY A 264 -9.04 10.25 -6.36
C GLY A 264 -10.54 10.52 -6.43
N SER A 265 -10.95 11.68 -5.93
CA SER A 265 -12.35 12.15 -5.93
C SER A 265 -12.86 12.60 -7.29
N THR A 266 -12.04 12.49 -8.33
CA THR A 266 -12.28 13.04 -9.67
C THR A 266 -12.50 14.56 -9.67
N ILE A 267 -11.98 15.26 -8.66
CA ILE A 267 -12.03 16.71 -8.56
C ILE A 267 -10.62 17.27 -8.71
N VAL A 268 -10.49 18.24 -9.61
CA VAL A 268 -9.28 19.04 -9.78
C VAL A 268 -9.57 20.47 -9.33
N GLY A 269 -8.68 21.03 -8.52
CA GLY A 269 -8.74 22.44 -8.12
C GLY A 269 -8.61 23.37 -9.33
N GLU A 270 -9.59 24.25 -9.52
CA GLU A 270 -9.62 25.21 -10.62
C GLU A 270 -8.51 26.27 -10.53
N GLU A 271 -8.06 26.62 -9.34
CA GLU A 271 -6.98 27.58 -9.09
C GLU A 271 -5.68 26.86 -8.74
N THR A 272 -5.77 25.79 -7.95
CA THR A 272 -4.60 25.09 -7.41
C THR A 272 -4.05 24.02 -8.36
N GLY A 273 -4.90 23.49 -9.25
CA GLY A 273 -4.55 22.36 -10.10
C GLY A 273 -4.31 21.06 -9.33
N ILE A 274 -4.66 20.97 -8.04
CA ILE A 274 -4.52 19.76 -7.21
C ILE A 274 -5.59 18.74 -7.59
N ILE A 275 -5.22 17.45 -7.72
CA ILE A 275 -6.20 16.36 -7.77
C ILE A 275 -6.47 15.92 -6.33
N TYR A 276 -7.72 16.01 -5.88
CA TYR A 276 -8.07 15.66 -4.50
C TYR A 276 -8.33 14.16 -4.34
N ASN A 277 -7.89 13.59 -3.22
CA ASN A 277 -8.09 12.18 -2.89
C ASN A 277 -9.58 11.82 -2.70
N ASN A 278 -9.93 10.54 -2.81
CA ASN A 278 -11.20 10.00 -2.31
C ASN A 278 -10.98 9.05 -1.13
N GLN A 279 -10.09 9.41 -0.19
CA GLN A 279 -9.65 8.50 0.86
C GLN A 279 -10.79 8.11 1.82
N LEU A 280 -11.80 8.97 2.01
CA LEU A 280 -12.95 8.66 2.88
C LEU A 280 -13.87 7.56 2.32
N ASP A 281 -13.69 7.14 1.06
CA ASP A 281 -14.37 5.95 0.51
C ASP A 281 -13.98 4.65 1.25
N ASP A 282 -12.81 4.63 1.88
CA ASP A 282 -12.32 3.46 2.60
C ASP A 282 -13.06 3.21 3.93
N PHE A 283 -13.90 4.15 4.40
CA PHE A 283 -14.81 3.90 5.52
C PHE A 283 -15.92 2.90 5.16
N SER A 284 -16.36 2.14 6.16
CA SER A 284 -17.56 1.32 6.07
C SER A 284 -18.79 2.22 5.93
N ARG A 285 -19.67 1.86 4.98
CA ARG A 285 -20.93 2.55 4.72
C ARG A 285 -22.13 1.87 5.34
N ASP A 286 -21.98 0.60 5.69
CA ASP A 286 -23.13 -0.23 6.04
C ASP A 286 -23.33 -0.25 7.55
N GLN A 287 -24.10 0.70 8.06
CA GLN A 287 -24.55 0.72 9.45
C GLN A 287 -25.59 -0.36 9.76
N SER A 288 -26.12 -1.07 8.75
CA SER A 288 -27.12 -2.14 8.93
C SER A 288 -26.50 -3.50 9.26
N ILE A 289 -25.20 -3.66 9.02
CA ILE A 289 -24.43 -4.79 9.54
C ILE A 289 -24.11 -4.51 11.00
N ASN A 290 -24.92 -5.06 11.92
CA ASN A 290 -24.67 -5.13 13.36
C ASN A 290 -23.47 -6.06 13.69
N SER A 291 -22.38 -5.97 12.95
CA SER A 291 -21.10 -6.54 13.37
C SER A 291 -20.32 -5.46 14.11
N ASN A 292 -19.58 -5.85 15.15
CA ASN A 292 -18.65 -4.96 15.86
C ASN A 292 -17.62 -4.30 14.91
N GLU A 293 -17.51 -4.75 13.67
CA GLU A 293 -16.50 -4.43 12.68
C GLU A 293 -16.89 -3.24 11.77
N SER A 294 -18.15 -3.18 11.31
CA SER A 294 -18.65 -1.99 10.60
C SER A 294 -18.54 -0.74 11.47
N ILE A 295 -18.68 -0.92 12.78
CA ILE A 295 -18.50 0.11 13.80
C ILE A 295 -17.03 0.58 13.86
N ARG A 296 -16.04 -0.33 13.79
CA ARG A 296 -14.62 0.03 13.95
C ARG A 296 -14.08 0.89 12.82
N ASN A 297 -14.50 0.64 11.59
CA ASN A 297 -14.14 1.48 10.43
C ASN A 297 -15.35 2.30 9.93
N SER A 298 -16.28 2.65 10.82
CA SER A 298 -17.34 3.62 10.52
C SER A 298 -16.77 5.03 10.40
N ILE A 299 -17.42 5.85 9.57
CA ILE A 299 -17.09 7.26 9.41
C ILE A 299 -17.43 8.05 10.69
N SER A 300 -16.48 8.86 11.15
CA SER A 300 -16.68 9.84 12.23
C SER A 300 -15.73 11.03 12.08
N PRO A 301 -16.04 12.22 12.63
CA PRO A 301 -15.13 13.36 12.61
C PRO A 301 -13.77 13.03 13.22
N GLY A 302 -12.70 13.60 12.65
CA GLY A 302 -11.31 13.41 13.10
C GLY A 302 -10.70 12.02 12.86
N LYS A 303 -11.50 11.04 12.44
CA LYS A 303 -11.06 9.66 12.25
C LYS A 303 -10.47 9.45 10.86
N ARG A 304 -9.50 8.53 10.77
CA ARG A 304 -8.87 8.09 9.53
C ARG A 304 -9.39 6.70 9.14
N PRO A 305 -9.69 6.46 7.84
CA PRO A 305 -10.11 5.15 7.39
C PRO A 305 -8.94 4.16 7.36
N ILE A 306 -9.24 2.87 7.46
CA ILE A 306 -8.25 1.80 7.28
C ILE A 306 -7.60 1.89 5.88
N SER A 307 -6.32 1.54 5.79
CA SER A 307 -5.56 1.58 4.54
C SER A 307 -4.87 0.25 4.27
N SER A 308 -4.69 -0.07 2.98
CA SER A 308 -3.94 -1.26 2.54
C SER A 308 -2.42 -1.04 2.42
N LYS A 309 -1.94 0.19 2.68
CA LYS A 309 -0.51 0.51 2.70
C LYS A 309 0.21 -0.36 3.73
N ALA A 310 1.43 -0.80 3.43
CA ALA A 310 2.26 -1.60 4.33
C ALA A 310 3.73 -1.58 3.86
N PRO A 311 4.41 -0.41 3.84
CA PRO A 311 5.84 -0.38 3.53
C PRO A 311 6.60 -1.29 4.51
N LEU A 312 7.66 -1.93 4.02
CA LEU A 312 8.40 -2.96 4.74
C LEU A 312 9.90 -2.69 4.61
N ILE A 313 10.58 -2.61 5.74
CA ILE A 313 12.05 -2.58 5.81
C ILE A 313 12.49 -3.81 6.59
N ILE A 314 13.51 -4.52 6.10
CA ILE A 314 14.07 -5.69 6.78
C ILE A 314 15.55 -5.42 7.00
N ILE A 315 16.02 -5.68 8.21
CA ILE A 315 17.44 -5.66 8.57
C ILE A 315 17.90 -7.06 8.96
N ASP A 316 19.20 -7.32 8.78
CA ASP A 316 19.84 -8.50 9.35
C ASP A 316 20.17 -8.31 10.84
N ASN A 317 20.68 -9.36 11.50
CA ASN A 317 21.09 -9.33 12.90
C ASN A 317 22.26 -8.35 13.21
N LYS A 318 22.92 -7.80 12.19
CA LYS A 318 23.96 -6.77 12.32
C LYS A 318 23.42 -5.37 12.01
N GLU A 319 22.10 -5.24 11.89
CA GLU A 319 21.40 -4.00 11.58
C GLU A 319 21.67 -3.43 10.17
N ASN A 320 22.20 -4.24 9.25
CA ASN A 320 22.32 -3.83 7.85
C ASN A 320 20.96 -3.98 7.15
N ILE A 321 20.64 -3.02 6.27
CA ILE A 321 19.44 -3.08 5.44
C ILE A 321 19.51 -4.30 4.51
N ARG A 322 18.65 -5.28 4.73
CA ARG A 322 18.50 -6.47 3.89
C ARG A 322 17.52 -6.21 2.74
N GLN A 323 16.39 -5.56 3.02
CA GLN A 323 15.38 -5.22 2.02
C GLN A 323 14.63 -3.94 2.35
N VAL A 324 14.23 -3.20 1.32
CA VAL A 324 13.19 -2.16 1.39
C VAL A 324 12.15 -2.50 0.34
N LEU A 325 10.91 -2.72 0.74
CA LEU A 325 9.82 -3.13 -0.13
C LEU A 325 8.57 -2.28 0.10
N GLY A 326 7.81 -2.11 -0.96
CA GLY A 326 6.42 -1.69 -0.86
C GLY A 326 5.72 -1.75 -2.20
N ALA A 327 4.41 -1.51 -2.17
CA ALA A 327 3.57 -1.78 -3.33
C ALA A 327 2.42 -0.80 -3.50
N ALA A 328 1.91 -0.74 -4.71
CA ALA A 328 0.62 -0.17 -5.08
C ALA A 328 -0.30 -1.24 -5.66
N GLY A 329 -1.61 -1.08 -5.49
CA GLY A 329 -2.61 -2.04 -6.01
C GLY A 329 -3.77 -2.34 -5.07
N GLY A 330 -4.18 -1.37 -4.23
CA GLY A 330 -5.33 -1.49 -3.35
C GLY A 330 -5.22 -2.64 -2.34
N SER A 331 -6.27 -3.46 -2.24
CA SER A 331 -6.33 -4.60 -1.31
C SER A 331 -5.16 -5.59 -1.47
N LYS A 332 -4.54 -5.67 -2.64
CA LYS A 332 -3.49 -6.65 -2.97
C LYS A 332 -2.08 -6.22 -2.56
N ILE A 333 -1.91 -5.01 -2.02
CA ILE A 333 -0.60 -4.47 -1.58
C ILE A 333 0.08 -5.43 -0.60
N VAL A 334 -0.62 -5.79 0.48
CA VAL A 334 -0.09 -6.61 1.57
C VAL A 334 0.36 -7.98 1.07
N THR A 335 -0.47 -8.67 0.28
CA THR A 335 -0.15 -10.01 -0.24
C THR A 335 1.01 -9.98 -1.22
N SER A 336 1.11 -8.92 -2.03
CA SER A 336 2.20 -8.78 -3.00
C SER A 336 3.54 -8.57 -2.30
N ILE A 337 3.58 -7.71 -1.28
CA ILE A 337 4.79 -7.48 -0.48
C ILE A 337 5.20 -8.77 0.23
N ALA A 338 4.25 -9.46 0.87
CA ALA A 338 4.52 -10.74 1.52
C ALA A 338 5.10 -11.78 0.55
N GLN A 339 4.47 -11.97 -0.62
CA GLN A 339 4.95 -12.94 -1.61
C GLN A 339 6.37 -12.59 -2.09
N VAL A 340 6.66 -11.34 -2.45
CA VAL A 340 8.00 -10.91 -2.90
C VAL A 340 9.05 -11.11 -1.81
N CYS A 341 8.74 -10.69 -0.58
CA CYS A 341 9.61 -10.86 0.58
C CYS A 341 9.96 -12.34 0.79
N LEU A 342 8.94 -13.21 0.83
CA LEU A 342 9.11 -14.65 1.09
C LEU A 342 9.86 -15.36 -0.04
N LEU A 343 9.60 -15.02 -1.31
CA LEU A 343 10.35 -15.54 -2.45
C LEU A 343 11.85 -15.25 -2.34
N ASN A 344 12.20 -14.05 -1.88
CA ASN A 344 13.59 -13.68 -1.71
C ASN A 344 14.23 -14.31 -0.47
N LEU A 345 13.59 -14.22 0.69
CA LEU A 345 14.17 -14.65 1.96
C LEU A 345 14.18 -16.18 2.14
N LEU A 346 13.14 -16.89 1.69
CA LEU A 346 13.03 -18.33 1.88
C LEU A 346 13.56 -19.15 0.70
N PHE A 347 13.50 -18.58 -0.50
CA PHE A 347 13.82 -19.30 -1.74
C PHE A 347 14.96 -18.67 -2.56
N GLU A 348 15.70 -17.75 -1.96
CA GLU A 348 16.94 -17.15 -2.50
C GLU A 348 16.78 -16.47 -3.88
N LYS A 349 15.55 -16.26 -4.34
CA LYS A 349 15.28 -15.51 -5.59
C LYS A 349 15.80 -14.10 -5.45
N ASN A 350 16.50 -13.58 -6.46
CA ASN A 350 16.93 -12.20 -6.43
C ASN A 350 15.73 -11.23 -6.45
N ILE A 351 15.96 -9.96 -6.10
CA ILE A 351 14.87 -8.97 -6.04
C ILE A 351 14.10 -8.84 -7.37
N LYS A 352 14.79 -8.97 -8.51
CA LYS A 352 14.17 -8.95 -9.84
C LYS A 352 13.30 -10.18 -10.05
N GLU A 353 13.81 -11.37 -9.82
CA GLU A 353 13.07 -12.63 -9.94
C GLU A 353 11.86 -12.66 -9.00
N SER A 354 12.01 -12.17 -7.77
CA SER A 354 10.96 -12.13 -6.76
C SER A 354 9.83 -11.18 -7.16
N ILE A 355 10.18 -9.97 -7.63
CA ILE A 355 9.21 -9.00 -8.13
C ILE A 355 8.58 -9.51 -9.43
N ASP A 356 9.35 -9.96 -10.41
CA ASP A 356 8.79 -10.35 -11.71
C ASP A 356 7.94 -11.63 -11.61
N TYR A 357 8.11 -12.43 -10.54
CA TYR A 357 7.33 -13.65 -10.31
C TYR A 357 5.81 -13.41 -10.39
N PRO A 358 5.05 -14.31 -11.03
CA PRO A 358 3.58 -14.23 -11.12
C PRO A 358 2.90 -14.15 -9.73
N ARG A 359 1.94 -13.25 -9.58
CA ARG A 359 1.31 -12.99 -8.28
C ARG A 359 0.11 -13.89 -8.06
N ILE A 360 -0.14 -14.20 -6.80
CA ILE A 360 -1.34 -14.85 -6.33
C ILE A 360 -1.92 -14.07 -5.15
N HIS A 361 -3.24 -14.05 -5.04
CA HIS A 361 -3.95 -13.24 -4.07
C HIS A 361 -5.25 -13.91 -3.65
N HIS A 362 -5.64 -13.69 -2.40
CA HIS A 362 -6.93 -14.05 -1.85
C HIS A 362 -7.35 -12.99 -0.82
N HIS A 363 -8.62 -12.61 -0.81
CA HIS A 363 -9.16 -11.51 0.01
C HIS A 363 -10.32 -11.93 0.91
N LEU A 364 -10.33 -13.23 1.24
CA LEU A 364 -11.37 -13.98 1.95
C LEU A 364 -12.71 -14.08 1.20
N HIS A 365 -13.27 -12.96 0.73
CA HIS A 365 -14.56 -12.91 0.04
C HIS A 365 -14.54 -12.02 -1.22
N PRO A 366 -14.90 -12.54 -2.42
CA PRO A 366 -15.23 -13.94 -2.72
C PRO A 366 -14.12 -14.95 -2.41
N ASN A 367 -14.54 -16.18 -2.08
CA ASN A 367 -13.68 -17.35 -1.90
C ASN A 367 -13.10 -17.87 -3.23
N GLU A 368 -12.26 -17.06 -3.85
CA GLU A 368 -11.50 -17.40 -5.03
C GLU A 368 -10.05 -16.92 -4.94
N ILE A 369 -9.15 -17.75 -5.43
CA ILE A 369 -7.77 -17.37 -5.68
C ILE A 369 -7.75 -16.56 -6.97
N ILE A 370 -7.14 -15.40 -6.90
CA ILE A 370 -6.86 -14.59 -8.08
C ILE A 370 -5.36 -14.57 -8.36
N PHE A 371 -4.98 -14.91 -9.60
CA PHE A 371 -3.57 -15.08 -9.97
C PHE A 371 -3.23 -14.45 -11.34
N GLU A 372 -1.97 -14.08 -11.55
CA GLU A 372 -1.48 -13.53 -12.83
C GLU A 372 -1.04 -14.61 -13.81
N GLN A 373 -1.18 -14.34 -15.11
CA GLN A 373 -0.60 -15.17 -16.17
C GLN A 373 0.74 -14.62 -16.67
N PRO A 374 1.70 -15.49 -17.06
CA PRO A 374 1.62 -16.95 -16.95
C PRO A 374 1.77 -17.42 -15.49
N PHE A 375 1.02 -18.43 -15.06
CA PHE A 375 1.26 -19.15 -13.80
C PHE A 375 1.44 -20.64 -14.09
N ASN A 376 2.32 -21.32 -13.34
CA ASN A 376 2.55 -22.75 -13.56
C ASN A 376 1.27 -23.54 -13.29
N ARG A 377 0.73 -24.18 -14.34
CA ARG A 377 -0.53 -24.93 -14.29
C ARG A 377 -0.50 -26.11 -13.31
N ASN A 378 0.66 -26.72 -13.10
CA ASN A 378 0.78 -27.82 -12.15
C ASN A 378 0.62 -27.35 -10.71
N ILE A 379 1.12 -26.15 -10.38
CA ILE A 379 0.88 -25.52 -9.07
C ILE A 379 -0.62 -25.20 -8.91
N LEU A 380 -1.27 -24.67 -9.96
CA LEU A 380 -2.72 -24.42 -9.93
C LEU A 380 -3.52 -25.72 -9.72
N ASN A 381 -3.08 -26.84 -10.30
CA ASN A 381 -3.71 -28.15 -10.09
C ASN A 381 -3.52 -28.64 -8.65
N GLU A 382 -2.36 -28.43 -8.04
CA GLU A 382 -2.15 -28.71 -6.60
C GLU A 382 -3.07 -27.89 -5.69
N LEU A 383 -3.33 -26.63 -6.05
CA LEU A 383 -4.28 -25.78 -5.33
C LEU A 383 -5.73 -26.27 -5.49
N LYS A 384 -6.13 -26.64 -6.72
CA LYS A 384 -7.44 -27.24 -7.00
C LYS A 384 -7.64 -28.57 -6.27
N ARG A 385 -6.59 -29.42 -6.20
CA ARG A 385 -6.62 -30.69 -5.46
C ARG A 385 -6.95 -30.48 -3.97
N ARG A 386 -6.51 -29.36 -3.40
CA ARG A 386 -6.78 -28.93 -2.02
C ARG A 386 -8.09 -28.14 -1.87
N GLY A 387 -8.95 -28.17 -2.89
CA GLY A 387 -10.29 -27.58 -2.86
C GLY A 387 -10.37 -26.08 -3.17
N HIS A 388 -9.27 -25.44 -3.59
CA HIS A 388 -9.31 -24.02 -3.93
C HIS A 388 -9.99 -23.76 -5.27
N ASN A 389 -10.84 -22.74 -5.32
CA ASN A 389 -11.35 -22.18 -6.56
C ASN A 389 -10.32 -21.18 -7.13
N VAL A 390 -9.99 -21.29 -8.43
CA VAL A 390 -8.97 -20.45 -9.07
C VAL A 390 -9.58 -19.66 -10.23
N THR A 391 -9.39 -18.35 -10.19
CA THR A 391 -9.86 -17.39 -11.18
C THR A 391 -8.67 -16.58 -11.70
N CYS A 392 -8.58 -16.38 -13.01
CA CYS A 392 -7.49 -15.61 -13.61
C CYS A 392 -7.69 -14.10 -13.35
N MET A 393 -6.64 -13.37 -12.97
CA MET A 393 -6.64 -11.91 -12.98
C MET A 393 -6.28 -11.36 -14.36
N SER A 394 -6.71 -10.12 -14.62
CA SER A 394 -6.03 -9.25 -15.58
C SER A 394 -4.58 -8.99 -15.11
N TYR A 395 -3.63 -9.09 -16.04
CA TYR A 395 -2.22 -8.75 -15.80
C TYR A 395 -2.06 -7.32 -15.25
N GLY A 396 -1.16 -7.10 -14.29
CA GLY A 396 -0.76 -5.75 -13.86
C GLY A 396 -1.60 -5.11 -12.74
N SER A 397 -2.30 -5.90 -11.93
CA SER A 397 -3.17 -5.36 -10.87
C SER A 397 -2.43 -4.86 -9.62
N THR A 398 -1.14 -5.17 -9.48
CA THR A 398 -0.25 -4.68 -8.41
C THR A 398 1.13 -4.36 -8.94
N VAL A 399 1.80 -3.42 -8.27
CA VAL A 399 3.22 -3.13 -8.52
C VAL A 399 4.03 -3.03 -7.26
N VAL A 400 5.16 -3.74 -7.23
CA VAL A 400 6.12 -3.73 -6.12
C VAL A 400 7.38 -2.98 -6.55
N GLN A 401 7.89 -2.11 -5.69
CA GLN A 401 9.28 -1.63 -5.83
C GLN A 401 10.09 -2.26 -4.71
N GLY A 402 11.36 -2.55 -5.01
CA GLY A 402 12.21 -3.18 -4.01
C GLY A 402 13.69 -2.93 -4.20
N ILE A 403 14.38 -2.85 -3.08
CA ILE A 403 15.83 -2.85 -2.96
C ILE A 403 16.22 -4.05 -2.07
N GLU A 404 17.27 -4.78 -2.45
CA GLU A 404 17.85 -5.89 -1.70
C GLU A 404 19.37 -5.69 -1.57
N TRP A 405 19.93 -5.81 -0.36
CA TRP A 405 21.37 -6.00 -0.18
C TRP A 405 21.73 -7.46 -0.42
N ARG A 406 22.63 -7.77 -1.35
CA ARG A 406 23.13 -9.15 -1.53
C ARG A 406 24.53 -9.30 -0.95
N PRO A 407 24.70 -10.07 0.15
CA PRO A 407 26.00 -10.23 0.79
C PRO A 407 27.09 -10.78 -0.13
N GLY A 408 26.74 -11.68 -1.07
CA GLY A 408 27.71 -12.26 -2.00
C GLY A 408 28.24 -11.26 -3.05
N ASP A 409 27.44 -10.25 -3.40
CA ASP A 409 27.80 -9.25 -4.41
C ASP A 409 28.37 -7.97 -3.78
N HIS A 410 28.25 -7.82 -2.45
CA HIS A 410 28.62 -6.62 -1.70
C HIS A 410 28.00 -5.33 -2.25
N GLN A 411 26.78 -5.40 -2.77
CA GLN A 411 26.05 -4.25 -3.30
C GLN A 411 24.53 -4.38 -3.13
N TYR A 412 23.84 -3.25 -3.27
CA TYR A 412 22.39 -3.20 -3.38
C TYR A 412 21.94 -3.47 -4.81
N TRP A 413 20.87 -4.24 -4.95
CA TRP A 413 20.14 -4.44 -6.18
C TRP A 413 18.75 -3.84 -6.04
N ALA A 414 18.32 -3.08 -7.05
CA ALA A 414 16.99 -2.48 -7.08
C ALA A 414 16.22 -3.00 -8.29
N ASN A 415 14.92 -3.22 -8.14
CA ASN A 415 14.04 -3.55 -9.26
C ASN A 415 12.70 -2.83 -9.14
N SER A 416 12.25 -2.29 -10.27
CA SER A 416 10.93 -1.70 -10.43
C SER A 416 10.03 -2.65 -11.20
N ASP A 417 8.81 -2.84 -10.70
CA ASP A 417 7.86 -3.70 -11.40
C ASP A 417 7.49 -3.18 -12.79
N ILE A 418 7.78 -4.01 -13.79
CA ILE A 418 7.52 -3.73 -15.20
C ILE A 418 6.03 -3.52 -15.51
N ARG A 419 5.11 -4.05 -14.68
CA ARG A 419 3.66 -3.98 -14.92
C ARG A 419 3.10 -2.56 -14.95
N LYS A 420 3.79 -1.57 -14.38
CA LYS A 420 3.39 -0.14 -14.43
C LYS A 420 4.47 0.77 -15.01
N GLY A 421 5.55 0.20 -15.57
CA GLY A 421 6.58 0.96 -16.30
C GLY A 421 7.49 1.83 -15.43
N GLY A 422 7.86 1.37 -14.23
CA GLY A 422 8.86 2.03 -13.39
C GLY A 422 10.30 1.69 -13.82
N SER A 423 11.29 2.39 -13.26
CA SER A 423 12.71 2.07 -13.47
C SER A 423 13.51 2.31 -12.19
N PRO A 424 14.41 1.39 -11.82
CA PRO A 424 15.35 1.61 -10.74
C PRO A 424 16.49 2.51 -11.22
N TYR A 425 17.05 3.30 -10.31
CA TYR A 425 18.24 4.12 -10.54
C TYR A 425 19.20 3.95 -9.36
N GLY A 426 20.50 3.92 -9.64
CA GLY A 426 21.58 3.91 -8.66
C GLY A 426 22.66 4.91 -9.08
N TYR A 427 23.50 5.31 -8.14
CA TYR A 427 24.58 6.27 -8.35
C TYR A 427 25.90 5.74 -7.79
#